data_AF-A0AA44U7B4-F1
#
_entry.id   AF-A0AA44U7B4-F1
#
_cell.length_a   1.000
_cell.length_b   1.000
_cell.length_c   1.000
_cell.angle_alpha   90.00
_cell.angle_beta   90.00
_cell.angle_gamma   90.00
#
_symmetry.space_group_name_H-M   'P 1'
#
loop_
_entity.id
_entity.type
_entity.pdbx_description
1 polymer ?
#
loop_
_entity_poly.entity_id
_entity_poly.type
_entity_poly.pdbx_seq_one_letter_code
_entity_poly.pdbx_strand_id
1 'polypeptide(L)'
;MFNIGRSEIHGGGGNVNIINESGLYILILRSRKAMEQGSTAWKFRKWVTSEVLPTIRKTGGCQVGQKTTADDRTGLRQAVAALVGRKGIDYSSAYSMIHQRFNVESVEGIPAGKLPEAVAYVHALTLHTGLTGEVLDREPLPAPQPALPISGNALYDLAVAVSYGARAIQMGRDVSLPLKQLGCRQAVTMWTVWAETRSRLKAAANALEALSAHADAEHAEKIRPILPEIRNLSAV
;
A
#
# COMPACT_ATOMS: atom_id res chain seq x y z
N MET A 1 -32.07 -4.52 -19.37
CA MET A 1 -32.39 -5.85 -18.81
C MET A 1 -31.14 -6.34 -18.09
N PHE A 2 -31.17 -6.55 -16.77
CA PHE A 2 -29.99 -6.99 -16.02
C PHE A 2 -29.88 -8.52 -16.16
N ASN A 3 -28.74 -9.03 -16.63
CA ASN A 3 -28.47 -10.47 -16.71
C ASN A 3 -28.06 -10.98 -15.32
N ILE A 4 -29.03 -11.03 -14.41
CA ILE A 4 -28.88 -11.69 -13.11
C ILE A 4 -29.43 -13.09 -13.28
N GLY A 5 -28.54 -14.08 -13.40
CA GLY A 5 -28.93 -15.48 -13.35
C GLY A 5 -29.25 -15.83 -11.90
N ARG A 6 -30.50 -16.22 -11.62
CA ARG A 6 -30.85 -16.89 -10.36
C ARG A 6 -30.56 -18.37 -10.54
N SER A 7 -29.58 -18.88 -9.79
CA SER A 7 -29.31 -20.31 -9.72
C SER A 7 -29.82 -20.85 -8.39
N GLU A 8 -30.73 -21.83 -8.45
CA GLU A 8 -31.17 -22.59 -7.28
C GLU A 8 -30.20 -23.74 -7.03
N ILE A 9 -29.36 -23.58 -6.01
CA ILE A 9 -28.57 -24.69 -5.46
C ILE A 9 -29.51 -25.68 -4.77
N HIS A 10 -29.71 -26.83 -5.40
CA HIS A 10 -30.48 -27.94 -4.84
C HIS A 10 -29.70 -28.54 -3.66
N GLY A 11 -30.12 -28.23 -2.43
CA GLY A 11 -29.49 -28.75 -1.22
C GLY A 11 -29.35 -27.80 -0.03
N GLY A 12 -29.98 -26.61 -0.05
CA GLY A 12 -30.02 -25.73 1.13
C GLY A 12 -30.13 -24.24 0.81
N GLY A 13 -31.31 -23.80 0.37
CA GLY A 13 -31.91 -22.50 0.71
C GLY A 13 -31.17 -21.18 0.44
N GLY A 14 -30.12 -21.13 -0.38
CA GLY A 14 -29.43 -19.88 -0.72
C GLY A 14 -29.70 -19.43 -2.15
N ASN A 15 -30.42 -18.31 -2.33
CA ASN A 15 -30.45 -17.63 -3.63
C ASN A 15 -29.10 -16.94 -3.86
N VAL A 16 -28.30 -17.41 -4.83
CA VAL A 16 -27.04 -16.78 -5.21
C VAL A 16 -27.24 -15.96 -6.48
N ASN A 17 -26.84 -14.68 -6.45
CA ASN A 17 -26.85 -13.83 -7.63
C ASN A 17 -25.57 -14.05 -8.44
N ILE A 18 -25.70 -14.62 -9.64
CA ILE A 18 -24.62 -14.74 -10.60
C ILE A 18 -24.67 -13.52 -11.52
N ILE A 19 -23.55 -12.80 -11.61
CA ILE A 19 -23.41 -11.58 -12.41
C ILE A 19 -22.22 -11.78 -13.34
N ASN A 20 -22.40 -11.50 -14.63
CA ASN A 20 -21.30 -11.51 -15.58
C ASN A 20 -20.39 -10.27 -15.40
N GLU A 21 -19.21 -10.28 -15.99
CA GLU A 21 -18.25 -9.18 -15.85
C GLU A 21 -18.84 -7.82 -16.27
N SER A 22 -19.57 -7.78 -17.40
CA SER A 22 -20.24 -6.55 -17.86
C SER A 22 -21.26 -6.01 -16.84
N GLY A 23 -22.00 -6.89 -16.18
CA GLY A 23 -22.99 -6.57 -15.18
C GLY A 23 -22.35 -6.11 -13.88
N LEU A 24 -21.20 -6.69 -13.52
CA LEU A 24 -20.40 -6.26 -12.39
C LEU A 24 -19.94 -4.80 -12.57
N TYR A 25 -19.41 -4.45 -13.75
CA TYR A 25 -18.99 -3.07 -14.02
C TYR A 25 -20.15 -2.09 -13.95
N ILE A 26 -21.31 -2.43 -14.52
CA ILE A 26 -22.50 -1.60 -14.43
C ILE A 26 -22.93 -1.41 -12.97
N LEU A 27 -22.88 -2.49 -12.16
CA LEU A 27 -23.25 -2.45 -10.75
C LEU A 27 -22.31 -1.53 -9.96
N ILE A 28 -21.00 -1.65 -10.18
CA ILE A 28 -19.99 -0.83 -9.51
C ILE A 28 -20.15 0.63 -9.92
N LEU A 29 -20.24 0.92 -11.22
CA LEU A 29 -20.30 2.30 -11.73
C LEU A 29 -21.62 3.03 -11.38
N ARG A 30 -22.73 2.30 -11.23
CA ARG A 30 -24.04 2.88 -10.86
C ARG A 30 -24.32 2.84 -9.35
N SER A 31 -23.46 2.21 -8.56
CA SER A 31 -23.62 2.15 -7.11
C SER A 31 -23.54 3.55 -6.50
N ARG A 32 -24.37 3.83 -5.47
CA ARG A 32 -24.28 5.08 -4.69
C ARG A 32 -22.89 5.30 -4.10
N LYS A 33 -22.22 4.20 -3.70
CA LYS A 33 -20.84 4.24 -3.21
C LYS A 33 -19.87 4.78 -4.26
N ALA A 34 -20.15 4.63 -5.56
CA ALA A 34 -19.29 5.19 -6.61
C ALA A 34 -19.22 6.73 -6.63
N MET A 35 -20.17 7.39 -5.94
CA MET A 35 -20.22 8.85 -5.77
C MET A 35 -19.66 9.30 -4.42
N GLU A 36 -19.49 8.38 -3.46
CA GLU A 36 -18.93 8.66 -2.13
C GLU A 36 -17.41 8.67 -2.20
N GLN A 37 -16.79 9.83 -1.94
CA GLN A 37 -15.34 9.96 -1.95
C GLN A 37 -14.69 9.03 -0.91
N GLY A 38 -13.65 8.32 -1.33
CA GLY A 38 -12.90 7.37 -0.48
C GLY A 38 -13.41 5.92 -0.54
N SER A 39 -14.58 5.65 -1.10
CA SER A 39 -15.07 4.27 -1.26
C SER A 39 -14.31 3.52 -2.36
N THR A 40 -14.27 2.18 -2.27
CA THR A 40 -13.65 1.32 -3.31
C THR A 40 -14.29 1.51 -4.68
N ALA A 41 -15.62 1.67 -4.74
CA ALA A 41 -16.34 1.91 -5.99
C ALA A 41 -16.01 3.28 -6.60
N TRP A 42 -15.78 4.30 -5.75
CA TRP A 42 -15.35 5.62 -6.21
C TRP A 42 -13.92 5.60 -6.73
N LYS A 43 -13.00 4.92 -6.04
CA LYS A 43 -11.61 4.72 -6.50
C LYS A 43 -11.59 4.00 -7.86
N PHE A 44 -12.37 2.93 -8.01
CA PHE A 44 -12.51 2.20 -9.27
C PHE A 44 -13.06 3.09 -10.40
N ARG A 45 -14.19 3.78 -10.16
CA ARG A 45 -14.77 4.71 -11.14
C ARG A 45 -13.74 5.75 -11.59
N LYS A 46 -13.06 6.36 -10.63
CA LYS A 46 -12.05 7.39 -10.89
C LYS A 46 -10.93 6.83 -11.76
N TRP A 47 -10.32 5.73 -11.36
CA TRP A 47 -9.27 5.04 -12.11
C TRP A 47 -9.68 4.70 -13.55
N VAL A 48 -10.87 4.12 -13.74
CA VAL A 48 -11.40 3.82 -15.08
C VAL A 48 -11.53 5.10 -15.92
N THR A 49 -12.03 6.19 -15.34
CA THR A 49 -12.25 7.44 -16.07
C THR A 49 -11.00 8.29 -16.29
N SER A 50 -10.01 8.24 -15.40
CA SER A 50 -8.81 9.08 -15.46
C SER A 50 -7.64 8.39 -16.16
N GLU A 51 -7.56 7.07 -16.07
CA GLU A 51 -6.42 6.31 -16.60
C GLU A 51 -6.86 5.40 -17.75
N VAL A 52 -7.84 4.51 -17.52
CA VAL A 52 -8.17 3.46 -18.49
C VAL A 52 -8.80 4.02 -19.77
N LEU A 53 -9.89 4.78 -19.66
CA LEU A 53 -10.60 5.32 -20.83
C LEU A 53 -9.76 6.32 -21.63
N PRO A 54 -9.02 7.26 -21.01
CA PRO A 54 -8.14 8.16 -21.75
C PRO A 54 -7.01 7.41 -22.46
N THR A 55 -6.48 6.34 -21.85
CA THR A 55 -5.47 5.49 -22.48
C THR A 55 -6.06 4.78 -23.69
N ILE A 56 -7.22 4.12 -23.57
CA ILE A 56 -7.88 3.47 -24.70
C ILE A 56 -8.19 4.47 -25.83
N ARG A 57 -8.62 5.70 -25.50
CA ARG A 57 -8.88 6.75 -26.50
C ARG A 57 -7.62 7.19 -27.25
N LYS A 58 -6.47 7.23 -26.58
CA LYS A 58 -5.20 7.67 -27.18
C LYS A 58 -4.50 6.56 -27.97
N THR A 59 -4.55 5.33 -27.47
CA THR A 59 -3.74 4.21 -27.98
C THR A 59 -4.55 3.13 -28.71
N GLY A 60 -5.88 3.24 -28.75
CA GLY A 60 -6.76 2.27 -29.42
C GLY A 60 -6.99 0.96 -28.65
N GLY A 61 -6.38 0.80 -27.47
CA GLY A 61 -6.53 -0.38 -26.61
C GLY A 61 -5.86 -0.21 -25.24
N CYS A 62 -6.23 -1.06 -24.28
CA CYS A 62 -5.58 -1.12 -22.98
C CYS A 62 -4.33 -2.02 -23.11
N GLN A 63 -3.20 -1.47 -23.52
CA GLN A 63 -1.93 -2.20 -23.51
C GLN A 63 -1.36 -2.15 -22.09
N VAL A 64 -1.63 -3.21 -21.33
CA VAL A 64 -0.78 -3.56 -20.18
C VAL A 64 0.58 -3.95 -20.75
N GLY A 65 1.55 -3.03 -20.61
CA GLY A 65 2.93 -3.23 -21.02
C GLY A 65 3.24 -2.67 -22.41
N GLN A 66 3.85 -1.49 -22.47
CA GLN A 66 4.60 -1.10 -23.66
C GLN A 66 5.76 -2.09 -23.81
N LYS A 67 5.63 -3.02 -24.77
CA LYS A 67 6.77 -3.80 -25.26
C LYS A 67 7.74 -2.80 -25.86
N THR A 68 8.94 -2.72 -25.30
CA THR A 68 10.07 -1.96 -25.87
C THR A 68 10.30 -2.36 -27.34
N THR A 69 10.90 -1.51 -28.18
CA THR A 69 11.17 -1.87 -29.59
C THR A 69 12.52 -2.61 -29.69
N ALA A 70 12.75 -3.38 -30.75
CA ALA A 70 14.01 -4.11 -30.93
C ALA A 70 15.25 -3.19 -30.92
N ASP A 71 15.09 -1.94 -31.38
CA ASP A 71 16.15 -0.92 -31.46
C ASP A 71 16.61 -0.44 -30.07
N ASP A 72 15.68 -0.18 -29.15
CA ASP A 72 15.95 0.24 -27.77
C ASP A 72 16.71 -0.82 -26.95
N ARG A 73 16.65 -2.09 -27.37
CA ARG A 73 17.30 -3.23 -26.69
C ARG A 73 18.69 -3.56 -27.22
N THR A 74 19.18 -2.83 -28.20
CA THR A 74 20.50 -3.06 -28.80
C THR A 74 21.61 -2.97 -27.75
N GLY A 75 21.55 -1.98 -26.84
CA GLY A 75 22.52 -1.85 -25.75
C GLY A 75 22.50 -3.03 -24.77
N LEU A 76 21.31 -3.57 -24.44
CA LEU A 76 21.19 -4.73 -23.56
C LEU A 76 21.71 -6.01 -24.21
N ARG A 77 21.42 -6.22 -25.50
CA ARG A 77 21.94 -7.37 -26.26
C ARG A 77 23.47 -7.33 -26.36
N GLN A 78 24.05 -6.16 -26.58
CA GLN A 78 25.51 -5.98 -26.60
C GLN A 78 26.13 -6.26 -25.23
N ALA A 79 25.52 -5.80 -24.14
CA ALA A 79 25.98 -6.08 -22.79
C ALA A 79 25.92 -7.59 -22.48
N VAL A 80 24.85 -8.28 -22.88
CA VAL A 80 24.71 -9.74 -22.70
C VAL A 80 25.75 -10.50 -23.52
N ALA A 81 26.00 -10.11 -24.77
CA ALA A 81 27.04 -10.70 -25.59
C ALA A 81 28.44 -10.54 -24.95
N ALA A 82 28.72 -9.37 -24.36
CA ALA A 82 29.96 -9.13 -23.63
C ALA A 82 30.08 -9.98 -22.35
N LEU A 83 28.97 -10.19 -21.62
CA LEU A 83 28.91 -11.07 -20.45
C LEU A 83 29.19 -12.53 -20.84
N VAL A 84 28.52 -13.04 -21.86
CA VAL A 84 28.70 -14.41 -22.40
C VAL A 84 30.14 -14.62 -22.86
N GLY A 85 30.69 -13.68 -23.63
CA GLY A 85 32.06 -13.78 -24.14
C GLY A 85 33.15 -13.73 -23.07
N ARG A 86 32.94 -12.99 -21.97
CA ARG A 86 33.92 -12.87 -20.88
C ARG A 86 33.78 -13.89 -19.78
N LYS A 87 32.57 -14.39 -19.51
CA LYS A 87 32.27 -15.32 -18.42
C LYS A 87 32.04 -16.75 -18.88
N GLY A 88 31.89 -17.00 -20.19
CA GLY A 88 31.66 -18.34 -20.73
C GLY A 88 30.33 -18.96 -20.31
N ILE A 89 29.34 -18.14 -19.93
CA ILE A 89 27.99 -18.58 -19.59
C ILE A 89 27.11 -18.64 -20.83
N ASP A 90 26.12 -19.52 -20.84
CA ASP A 90 25.16 -19.60 -21.95
C ASP A 90 24.25 -18.37 -22.01
N TYR A 91 23.80 -18.02 -23.22
CA TYR A 91 22.85 -16.92 -23.43
C TYR A 91 21.56 -17.11 -22.62
N SER A 92 21.05 -18.34 -22.52
CA SER A 92 19.88 -18.69 -21.72
C SER A 92 20.09 -18.32 -20.25
N SER A 93 21.23 -18.69 -19.67
CA SER A 93 21.60 -18.38 -18.30
C SER A 93 21.72 -16.87 -18.07
N ALA A 94 22.36 -16.15 -19.00
CA ALA A 94 22.46 -14.70 -18.95
C ALA A 94 21.09 -14.00 -18.98
N TYR A 95 20.16 -14.47 -19.83
CA TYR A 95 18.80 -13.94 -19.87
C TYR A 95 17.97 -14.32 -18.65
N SER A 96 18.13 -15.53 -18.11
CA SER A 96 17.47 -15.96 -16.86
C SER A 96 17.82 -15.05 -15.69
N MET A 97 19.09 -14.63 -15.57
CA MET A 97 19.51 -13.67 -14.53
C MET A 97 18.81 -12.32 -14.68
N ILE A 98 18.63 -11.85 -15.91
CA ILE A 98 17.92 -10.59 -16.19
C ILE A 98 16.42 -10.73 -15.89
N HIS A 99 15.80 -11.81 -16.34
CA HIS A 99 14.39 -12.12 -16.06
C HIS A 99 14.12 -12.17 -14.56
N GLN A 100 15.00 -12.83 -13.81
CA GLN A 100 14.94 -12.92 -12.35
C GLN A 100 15.08 -11.54 -11.70
N ARG A 101 16.04 -10.72 -12.13
CA ARG A 101 16.28 -9.40 -11.53
C ARG A 101 15.13 -8.41 -11.76
N PHE A 102 14.53 -8.44 -12.94
CA PHE A 102 13.47 -7.50 -13.33
C PHE A 102 12.05 -8.04 -13.17
N ASN A 103 11.91 -9.30 -12.72
CA ASN A 103 10.65 -10.01 -12.56
C ASN A 103 9.79 -9.97 -13.83
N VAL A 104 10.38 -10.40 -14.95
CA VAL A 104 9.73 -10.40 -16.27
C VAL A 104 9.91 -11.75 -16.94
N GLU A 105 8.86 -12.27 -17.58
CA GLU A 105 8.91 -13.54 -18.32
C GLU A 105 9.78 -13.47 -19.58
N SER A 106 9.96 -12.26 -20.13
CA SER A 106 10.79 -12.00 -21.31
C SER A 106 11.38 -10.60 -21.23
N VAL A 107 12.61 -10.43 -21.72
CA VAL A 107 13.27 -9.12 -21.93
C VAL A 107 12.37 -8.14 -22.71
N GLU A 108 11.39 -8.66 -23.45
CA GLU A 108 10.42 -7.82 -24.14
C GLU A 108 9.49 -7.02 -23.22
N GLY A 109 9.20 -7.55 -22.02
CA GLY A 109 8.32 -6.92 -21.04
C GLY A 109 9.03 -5.91 -20.14
N ILE A 110 10.34 -5.64 -20.35
CA ILE A 110 11.06 -4.63 -19.57
C ILE A 110 10.57 -3.23 -20.03
N PRO A 111 10.00 -2.40 -19.12
CA PRO A 111 9.57 -1.06 -19.48
C PRO A 111 10.78 -0.19 -19.88
N ALA A 112 10.60 0.68 -20.87
CA ALA A 112 11.69 1.49 -21.46
C ALA A 112 12.52 2.25 -20.40
N GLY A 113 11.88 2.75 -19.34
CA GLY A 113 12.56 3.45 -18.25
C GLY A 113 13.52 2.58 -17.41
N LYS A 114 13.41 1.24 -17.46
CA LYS A 114 14.28 0.30 -16.73
C LYS A 114 15.36 -0.34 -17.60
N LEU A 115 15.41 -0.03 -18.90
CA LEU A 115 16.45 -0.55 -19.79
C LEU A 115 17.88 -0.13 -19.39
N PRO A 116 18.15 1.14 -19.01
CA PRO A 116 19.49 1.55 -18.59
C PRO A 116 19.97 0.82 -17.32
N GLU A 117 19.04 0.55 -16.40
CA GLU A 117 19.30 -0.22 -15.17
C GLU A 117 19.65 -1.69 -15.49
N ALA A 118 18.96 -2.29 -16.46
CA ALA A 118 19.25 -3.65 -16.92
C ALA A 118 20.64 -3.76 -17.57
N VAL A 119 21.02 -2.78 -18.39
CA VAL A 119 22.36 -2.71 -18.99
C VAL A 119 23.44 -2.58 -17.91
N ALA A 120 23.25 -1.68 -16.94
CA ALA A 120 24.19 -1.50 -15.83
C ALA A 120 24.35 -2.78 -14.99
N TYR A 121 23.27 -3.51 -14.74
CA TYR A 121 23.29 -4.79 -14.03
C TYR A 121 24.14 -5.84 -14.77
N VAL A 122 23.96 -5.99 -16.08
CA VAL A 122 24.75 -6.94 -16.90
C VAL A 122 26.24 -6.55 -16.93
N HIS A 123 26.56 -5.26 -17.01
CA HIS A 123 27.95 -4.80 -16.91
C HIS A 123 28.56 -5.07 -15.54
N ALA A 124 27.80 -4.90 -14.45
CA ALA A 124 28.24 -5.22 -13.09
C ALA A 124 28.55 -6.73 -12.95
N LEU A 125 27.70 -7.61 -13.50
CA LEU A 125 27.96 -9.05 -13.55
C LEU A 125 29.19 -9.40 -14.38
N THR A 126 29.46 -8.62 -15.43
CA THR A 126 30.63 -8.83 -16.29
C THR A 126 31.93 -8.47 -15.57
N LEU A 127 31.91 -7.44 -14.71
CA LEU A 127 33.06 -6.96 -13.96
C LEU A 127 33.33 -7.77 -12.68
N HIS A 128 32.29 -8.29 -12.01
CA HIS A 128 32.47 -9.03 -10.77
C HIS A 128 33.03 -10.44 -11.03
N THR A 129 34.14 -10.80 -10.38
CA THR A 129 34.96 -12.00 -10.65
C THR A 129 34.44 -13.32 -10.09
N GLY A 130 33.38 -13.33 -9.29
CA GLY A 130 32.81 -14.56 -8.72
C GLY A 130 31.43 -14.91 -9.30
N LEU A 131 31.38 -15.89 -10.20
CA LEU A 131 30.15 -16.62 -10.58
C LEU A 131 30.18 -18.03 -9.97
N THR A 132 30.58 -18.12 -8.71
CA THR A 132 30.41 -19.35 -7.91
C THR A 132 29.31 -19.08 -6.90
N GLY A 133 28.09 -19.30 -7.34
CA GLY A 133 26.91 -19.25 -6.52
C GLY A 133 25.82 -19.94 -7.30
N GLU A 134 25.33 -21.05 -6.75
CA GLU A 134 24.15 -21.77 -7.22
C GLU A 134 23.06 -20.77 -7.63
N VAL A 135 22.24 -21.15 -8.62
CA VAL A 135 21.00 -20.43 -8.92
C VAL A 135 20.24 -20.34 -7.60
N LEU A 136 20.33 -19.19 -6.93
CA LEU A 136 19.71 -19.00 -5.63
C LEU A 136 18.22 -19.19 -5.88
N ASP A 137 17.71 -20.32 -5.40
CA ASP A 137 16.29 -20.58 -5.27
C ASP A 137 15.68 -19.30 -4.73
N ARG A 138 14.65 -18.82 -5.46
CA ARG A 138 13.76 -17.71 -5.11
C ARG A 138 14.06 -17.17 -3.72
N GLU A 139 14.72 -16.03 -3.62
CA GLU A 139 14.81 -15.31 -2.35
C GLU A 139 13.37 -15.25 -1.82
N PRO A 140 13.06 -15.88 -0.67
CA PRO A 140 11.72 -15.86 -0.14
C PRO A 140 11.35 -14.39 -0.05
N LEU A 141 10.18 -14.02 -0.59
CA LEU A 141 9.60 -12.71 -0.33
C LEU A 141 9.89 -12.39 1.14
N PRO A 142 10.45 -11.22 1.49
CA PRO A 142 10.72 -10.88 2.88
C PRO A 142 9.48 -11.29 3.65
N ALA A 143 9.66 -12.23 4.60
CA ALA A 143 8.55 -12.96 5.20
C ALA A 143 7.42 -11.98 5.46
N PRO A 144 6.15 -12.26 5.05
CA PRO A 144 5.05 -11.32 5.19
C PRO A 144 5.16 -10.71 6.57
N GLN A 145 5.50 -9.40 6.61
CA GLN A 145 5.68 -8.69 7.88
C GLN A 145 4.47 -9.05 8.72
N PRO A 146 4.65 -9.47 9.99
CA PRO A 146 3.58 -10.05 10.78
C PRO A 146 2.39 -9.11 10.67
N ALA A 147 1.39 -9.55 9.90
CA ALA A 147 0.27 -8.70 9.55
C ALA A 147 -0.37 -8.35 10.89
N LEU A 148 -0.49 -7.05 11.15
CA LEU A 148 -1.15 -6.61 12.36
C LEU A 148 -2.49 -7.34 12.47
N PRO A 149 -2.85 -7.89 13.65
CA PRO A 149 -4.14 -8.57 13.84
C PRO A 149 -5.33 -7.61 13.70
N ILE A 150 -5.06 -6.31 13.50
CA ILE A 150 -6.02 -5.24 13.31
C ILE A 150 -5.86 -4.63 11.91
N SER A 151 -6.98 -4.32 11.27
CA SER A 151 -6.97 -3.61 9.97
C SER A 151 -6.36 -2.21 10.10
N GLY A 152 -5.77 -1.69 9.01
CA GLY A 152 -5.25 -0.32 8.98
C GLY A 152 -6.30 0.75 9.32
N ASN A 153 -7.56 0.52 8.96
CA ASN A 153 -8.68 1.39 9.36
C ASN A 153 -8.91 1.36 10.88
N ALA A 154 -8.91 0.16 11.49
CA ALA A 154 -9.08 0.04 12.94
C ALA A 154 -7.92 0.70 13.71
N LEU A 155 -6.69 0.60 13.19
CA LEU A 155 -5.54 1.30 13.75
C LEU A 155 -5.70 2.84 13.64
N TYR A 156 -6.19 3.33 12.50
CA TYR A 156 -6.49 4.75 12.31
C TYR A 156 -7.59 5.23 13.27
N ASP A 157 -8.69 4.48 13.39
CA ASP A 157 -9.79 4.82 14.30
C ASP A 157 -9.31 4.85 15.76
N LEU A 158 -8.41 3.93 16.14
CA LEU A 158 -7.78 3.92 17.46
C LEU A 158 -6.92 5.17 17.67
N ALA A 159 -6.10 5.55 16.68
CA ALA A 159 -5.29 6.76 16.74
C ALA A 159 -6.17 8.02 16.90
N VAL A 160 -7.26 8.11 16.15
CA VAL A 160 -8.24 9.20 16.23
C VAL A 160 -8.93 9.21 17.60
N ALA A 161 -9.35 8.05 18.12
CA ALA A 161 -9.97 7.96 19.45
C ALA A 161 -9.03 8.43 20.57
N VAL A 162 -7.75 8.04 20.51
CA VAL A 162 -6.73 8.51 21.46
C VAL A 162 -6.53 10.03 21.37
N SER A 163 -6.53 10.59 20.15
CA SER A 163 -6.41 12.04 19.96
C SER A 163 -7.58 12.83 20.56
N TYR A 164 -8.82 12.39 20.34
CA TYR A 164 -10.00 13.02 20.92
C TYR A 164 -10.03 12.88 22.45
N GLY A 165 -9.65 11.71 22.97
CA GLY A 165 -9.52 11.49 24.41
C GLY A 165 -8.49 12.44 25.03
N ALA A 166 -7.32 12.60 24.39
CA ALA A 166 -6.30 13.54 24.84
C ALA A 166 -6.82 14.99 24.88
N ARG A 167 -7.54 15.44 23.83
CA ARG A 167 -8.19 16.76 23.80
C ARG A 167 -9.24 16.93 24.88
N ALA A 168 -10.10 15.94 25.12
CA ALA A 168 -11.11 16.00 26.17
C ALA A 168 -10.50 16.13 27.56
N ILE A 169 -9.42 15.38 27.82
CA ILE A 169 -8.67 15.44 29.08
C ILE A 169 -7.99 16.81 29.24
N GLN A 170 -7.45 17.40 28.17
CA GLN A 170 -6.89 18.75 28.20
C GLN A 170 -7.97 19.80 28.51
N MET A 171 -9.12 19.75 27.85
CA MET A 171 -10.23 20.67 28.16
C MET A 171 -10.63 20.58 29.64
N GLY A 172 -10.64 19.36 30.21
CA GLY A 172 -10.85 19.13 31.64
C GLY A 172 -9.82 19.84 32.53
N ARG A 173 -8.54 19.82 32.16
CA ARG A 173 -7.48 20.58 32.85
C ARG A 173 -7.76 22.08 32.80
N ASP A 174 -8.09 22.61 31.63
CA ASP A 174 -8.26 24.05 31.41
C ASP A 174 -9.44 24.61 32.23
N VAL A 175 -10.51 23.83 32.39
CA VAL A 175 -11.67 24.20 33.21
C VAL A 175 -11.50 23.88 34.70
N SER A 176 -10.52 23.06 35.09
CA SER A 176 -10.36 22.62 36.48
C SER A 176 -10.10 23.78 37.46
N LEU A 177 -9.29 24.77 37.06
CA LEU A 177 -8.97 25.93 37.91
C LEU A 177 -10.19 26.86 38.07
N PRO A 178 -10.89 27.28 36.99
CA PRO A 178 -12.15 28.03 37.11
C PRO A 178 -13.20 27.32 37.97
N LEU A 179 -13.39 26.01 37.79
CA LEU A 179 -14.36 25.25 38.58
C LEU A 179 -13.97 25.18 40.06
N LYS A 180 -12.67 25.16 40.37
CA LYS A 180 -12.17 25.21 41.75
C LYS A 180 -12.51 26.55 42.41
N GLN A 181 -12.39 27.65 41.67
CA GLN A 181 -12.74 29.00 42.15
C GLN A 181 -14.25 29.14 42.41
N LEU A 182 -15.08 28.41 41.68
CA LEU A 182 -16.54 28.35 41.86
C LEU A 182 -16.97 27.37 42.97
N GLY A 183 -16.04 26.68 43.64
CA GLY A 183 -16.35 25.73 44.72
C GLY A 183 -16.92 24.38 44.24
N CYS A 184 -16.83 24.06 42.95
CA CYS A 184 -17.31 22.78 42.42
C CYS A 184 -16.40 21.62 42.86
N ARG A 185 -16.98 20.55 43.42
CA ARG A 185 -16.22 19.38 43.90
C ARG A 185 -15.49 18.63 42.76
N GLN A 186 -16.03 18.67 41.55
CA GLN A 186 -15.48 17.99 40.37
C GLN A 186 -14.16 18.60 39.86
N ALA A 187 -13.83 19.82 40.28
CA ALA A 187 -12.64 20.53 39.84
C ALA A 187 -11.34 19.77 40.11
N VAL A 188 -11.22 19.19 41.31
CA VAL A 188 -10.05 18.39 41.70
C VAL A 188 -9.97 17.14 40.84
N THR A 189 -11.09 16.44 40.64
CA THR A 189 -11.16 15.24 39.82
C THR A 189 -10.72 15.49 38.38
N MET A 190 -11.14 16.60 37.77
CA MET A 190 -10.74 16.97 36.41
C MET A 190 -9.22 17.20 36.29
N TRP A 191 -8.62 17.85 37.28
CA TRP A 191 -7.17 18.04 37.32
C TRP A 191 -6.42 16.72 37.52
N THR A 192 -6.87 15.89 38.46
CA THR A 192 -6.26 14.58 38.76
C THR A 192 -6.32 13.65 37.56
N VAL A 193 -7.46 13.55 36.88
CA VAL A 193 -7.62 12.74 35.67
C VAL A 193 -6.62 13.16 34.59
N TRP A 194 -6.42 14.47 34.40
CA TRP A 194 -5.39 14.96 33.49
C TRP A 194 -3.97 14.57 33.94
N ALA A 195 -3.65 14.83 35.20
CA ALA A 195 -2.32 14.59 35.76
C ALA A 195 -1.92 13.10 35.71
N GLU A 196 -2.85 12.18 35.95
CA GLU A 196 -2.60 10.74 35.93
C GLU A 196 -2.55 10.16 34.51
N THR A 197 -3.29 10.76 33.57
CA THR A 197 -3.44 10.18 32.22
C THR A 197 -2.32 10.61 31.27
N ARG A 198 -1.56 11.67 31.59
CA ARG A 198 -0.46 12.18 30.74
C ARG A 198 0.58 11.13 30.36
N SER A 199 1.00 10.28 31.30
CA SER A 199 2.01 9.24 31.06
C SER A 199 1.44 8.13 30.18
N ARG A 200 0.16 7.82 30.35
CA ARG A 200 -0.58 6.85 29.52
C ARG A 200 -0.78 7.37 28.10
N LEU A 201 -1.04 8.66 27.90
CA LEU A 201 -1.11 9.28 26.57
C LEU A 201 0.23 9.22 25.85
N LYS A 202 1.34 9.47 26.56
CA LYS A 202 2.69 9.32 26.00
C LYS A 202 2.98 7.87 25.60
N ALA A 203 2.61 6.90 26.45
CA ALA A 203 2.74 5.48 26.14
C ALA A 203 1.87 5.08 24.93
N ALA A 204 0.64 5.58 24.85
CA ALA A 204 -0.26 5.35 23.73
C ALA A 204 0.29 5.92 22.40
N ALA A 205 0.87 7.12 22.41
CA ALA A 205 1.52 7.69 21.24
C ALA A 205 2.70 6.83 20.75
N ASN A 206 3.53 6.33 21.68
CA ASN A 206 4.65 5.44 21.32
C ASN A 206 4.16 4.09 20.79
N ALA A 207 3.10 3.53 21.36
CA ALA A 207 2.49 2.30 20.86
C ALA A 207 1.91 2.49 19.46
N LEU A 208 1.21 3.60 19.21
CA LEU A 208 0.68 3.95 17.89
C LEU A 208 1.78 4.14 16.84
N GLU A 209 2.91 4.75 17.22
CA GLU A 209 4.07 4.90 16.33
C GLU A 209 4.68 3.53 15.97
N ALA A 210 4.89 2.65 16.96
CA ALA A 210 5.38 1.30 16.73
C ALA A 210 4.44 0.45 15.87
N LEU A 211 3.13 0.58 16.07
CA LEU A 211 2.12 -0.10 15.26
C LEU A 211 2.06 0.49 13.84
N SER A 212 2.21 1.81 13.67
CA SER A 212 2.21 2.45 12.35
C SER A 212 3.37 2.00 11.45
N ALA A 213 4.50 1.57 12.03
CA ALA A 213 5.62 1.01 11.28
C ALA A 213 5.30 -0.34 10.61
N HIS A 214 4.26 -1.04 11.08
CA HIS A 214 3.80 -2.32 10.55
C HIS A 214 2.50 -2.19 9.73
N ALA A 215 2.00 -0.96 9.54
CA ALA A 215 0.78 -0.68 8.80
C ALA A 215 1.08 -0.33 7.34
N ASP A 216 0.04 -0.41 6.49
CA ASP A 216 0.12 0.04 5.10
C ASP A 216 0.56 1.51 5.01
N ALA A 217 1.33 1.85 3.98
CA ALA A 217 1.83 3.21 3.77
C ALA A 217 0.73 4.28 3.76
N GLU A 218 -0.47 3.96 3.24
CA GLU A 218 -1.62 4.88 3.23
C GLU A 218 -2.07 5.26 4.65
N HIS A 219 -2.14 4.29 5.57
CA HIS A 219 -2.62 4.51 6.94
C HIS A 219 -1.52 5.08 7.83
N ALA A 220 -0.27 4.67 7.63
CA ALA A 220 0.88 5.25 8.32
C ALA A 220 0.98 6.76 8.05
N GLU A 221 0.78 7.21 6.81
CA GLU A 221 0.75 8.65 6.47
C GLU A 221 -0.40 9.41 7.16
N LYS A 222 -1.57 8.77 7.35
CA LYS A 222 -2.70 9.39 8.04
C LYS A 222 -2.50 9.50 9.55
N ILE A 223 -1.77 8.57 10.16
CA ILE A 223 -1.49 8.53 11.61
C ILE A 223 -0.35 9.48 11.97
N ARG A 224 0.64 9.65 11.08
CA ARG A 224 1.81 10.52 11.28
C ARG A 224 1.49 11.92 11.82
N PRO A 225 0.51 12.69 11.30
CA PRO A 225 0.19 14.02 11.82
C PRO A 225 -0.51 14.00 13.20
N ILE A 226 -1.09 12.87 13.62
CA ILE A 226 -1.84 12.74 14.89
C ILE A 226 -0.87 12.50 16.07
N LEU A 227 0.23 11.79 15.84
CA LEU A 227 1.26 11.50 16.84
C LEU A 227 1.85 12.73 17.55
N PRO A 228 2.31 13.80 16.84
CA PRO A 228 2.82 14.99 17.50
C PRO A 228 1.74 15.72 18.31
N GLU A 229 0.48 15.66 17.87
CA GLU A 229 -0.62 16.24 18.63
C GLU A 229 -0.78 15.57 20.00
N ILE A 230 -0.87 14.24 20.04
CA ILE A 230 -0.97 13.48 21.30
C ILE A 230 0.27 13.73 22.18
N ARG A 231 1.46 13.81 21.58
CA ARG A 231 2.72 14.09 22.30
C ARG A 231 2.74 15.47 22.94
N ASN A 232 2.34 16.51 22.20
CA ASN A 232 2.27 17.87 22.71
C ASN A 232 1.30 17.97 23.90
N LEU A 233 0.19 17.24 23.84
CA LEU A 233 -0.81 17.17 24.91
C LEU A 233 -0.30 16.44 26.18
N SER A 234 0.70 15.58 26.05
CA SER A 234 1.33 14.87 27.17
C SER A 234 2.51 15.62 27.81
N ALA A 235 3.07 16.62 27.11
CA ALA A 235 4.32 17.30 27.47
C ALA A 235 4.11 18.51 28.40
N VAL A 236 2.92 19.13 28.38
CA VAL A 236 2.52 20.25 29.26
C VAL A 236 1.94 19.73 30.57
#